data_AF-A0A0A0L0Z4-F1
#
_entry.id   AF-A0A0A0L0Z4-F1
#
_cell.length_a   1.000
_cell.length_b   1.000
_cell.length_c   1.000
_cell.angle_alpha   90.00
_cell.angle_beta   90.00
_cell.angle_gamma   90.00
#
_symmetry.space_group_name_H-M   'P 1'
#
loop_
_entity.id
_entity.type
_entity.pdbx_description
1 polymer ?
#
loop_
_entity_poly.entity_id
_entity_poly.type
_entity_poly.pdbx_seq_one_letter_code
_entity_poly.pdbx_strand_id
1 'polypeptide(L)'
;MLLCDEDWLSCSTDQTREENHRAVKHGGFGGRVTSSICLTIMMKEVDEQAVSIGMEKEMSYMPEPYYKEFLESRDLVFVRLRCIQWIIKCRSRWDFSHETVFLAANYLDRFISKNRCKVSTFLPFLVN
;
A
#
# COMPACT_ATOMS: atom_id res chain seq x y z
N MET A 1 -3.42 12.32 -2.23
CA MET A 1 -2.10 12.02 -2.81
C MET A 1 -1.16 11.72 -1.65
N LEU A 2 -1.17 10.47 -1.17
CA LEU A 2 -0.32 9.96 -0.07
C LEU A 2 0.41 8.68 -0.54
N LEU A 3 0.76 8.65 -1.83
CA LEU A 3 1.58 7.61 -2.45
C LEU A 3 3.04 8.09 -2.64
N CYS A 4 3.44 9.19 -1.99
CA CYS A 4 4.75 9.81 -2.20
C CYS A 4 5.78 9.55 -1.09
N ASP A 5 5.44 8.81 -0.04
CA ASP A 5 6.37 8.49 1.06
C ASP A 5 6.79 7.01 1.08
N GLU A 6 6.83 6.35 -0.07
CA GLU A 6 7.43 5.01 -0.17
C GLU A 6 8.89 5.15 -0.59
N ASP A 7 9.79 5.21 0.41
CA ASP A 7 11.21 4.91 0.24
C ASP A 7 11.32 3.42 -0.12
N TRP A 8 11.19 3.11 -1.40
CA TRP A 8 11.45 1.77 -1.89
C TRP A 8 12.89 1.44 -1.54
N LEU A 9 13.08 0.39 -0.73
CA LEU A 9 14.36 -0.13 -0.27
C LEU A 9 15.43 0.07 -1.35
N SER A 10 16.27 1.08 -1.14
CA SER A 10 17.44 1.31 -1.99
C SER A 10 18.32 0.09 -1.80
N CYS A 11 18.38 -0.76 -2.82
CA CYS A 11 19.28 -1.89 -2.84
C CYS A 11 20.69 -1.32 -2.76
N SER A 12 21.30 -1.38 -1.57
CA SER A 12 22.66 -0.90 -1.34
C SER A 12 23.62 -1.73 -2.17
N THR A 13 23.92 -1.28 -3.38
CA THR A 13 25.14 -1.69 -4.06
C THR A 13 26.29 -1.05 -3.32
N ASP A 14 26.84 -1.77 -2.35
CA ASP A 14 28.17 -1.49 -1.79
C ASP A 14 29.19 -1.56 -2.94
N GLN A 15 29.45 -0.42 -3.56
CA GLN A 15 30.71 -0.17 -4.25
C GLN A 15 31.75 0.11 -3.18
N THR A 16 32.41 -0.93 -2.70
CA THR A 16 33.66 -0.77 -1.95
C THR A 16 34.68 -0.14 -2.90
N ARG A 17 34.95 1.13 -2.61
CA ARG A 17 35.93 2.00 -3.27
C ARG A 17 37.31 1.37 -3.31
N GLU A 18 37.98 1.57 -4.44
CA GLU A 18 39.40 1.34 -4.65
C GLU A 18 40.25 2.05 -3.59
N GLU A 19 41.30 1.39 -3.10
CA GLU A 19 42.68 1.93 -3.12
C GLU A 19 43.73 0.90 -2.61
N ASN A 20 44.66 0.60 -3.52
CA ASN A 20 46.10 0.37 -3.33
C ASN A 20 46.71 -0.98 -2.86
N HIS A 21 47.59 -1.48 -3.75
CA HIS A 21 48.88 -2.16 -3.56
C HIS A 21 49.04 -3.66 -3.97
N ARG A 22 49.85 -3.80 -5.02
CA ARG A 22 50.83 -4.87 -5.36
C ARG A 22 50.33 -6.23 -5.88
N ALA A 23 50.95 -6.61 -6.99
CA ALA A 23 50.79 -7.85 -7.73
C ALA A 23 51.29 -9.08 -6.97
N VAL A 24 50.49 -10.15 -6.96
CA VAL A 24 50.93 -11.56 -6.96
C VAL A 24 49.90 -12.39 -7.74
N LYS A 25 50.38 -13.26 -8.64
CA LYS A 25 49.61 -14.20 -9.45
C LYS A 25 49.26 -15.48 -8.67
N HIS A 26 48.21 -16.16 -9.17
CA HIS A 26 47.84 -17.58 -9.06
C HIS A 26 46.86 -18.02 -7.96
N GLY A 27 45.73 -18.56 -8.45
CA GLY A 27 45.17 -19.83 -7.97
C GLY A 27 44.03 -19.71 -6.97
N GLY A 28 42.78 -19.83 -7.43
CA GLY A 28 41.64 -19.99 -6.52
C GLY A 28 40.30 -19.93 -7.24
N PHE A 29 39.72 -21.09 -7.47
CA PHE A 29 38.39 -21.31 -8.01
C PHE A 29 37.33 -20.58 -7.15
N GLY A 30 36.65 -19.59 -7.70
CA GLY A 30 35.64 -18.80 -6.99
C GLY A 30 34.68 -18.10 -7.94
N GLY A 31 34.32 -18.77 -9.04
CA GLY A 31 33.32 -18.27 -9.97
C GLY A 31 31.98 -18.18 -9.25
N ARG A 32 31.56 -16.97 -8.92
CA ARG A 32 30.21 -16.67 -8.45
C ARG A 32 29.26 -16.83 -9.63
N VAL A 33 29.03 -18.07 -10.03
CA VAL A 33 27.88 -18.43 -10.87
C VAL A 33 26.69 -18.30 -9.92
N THR A 34 26.11 -17.09 -9.84
CA THR A 34 24.74 -16.96 -9.36
C THR A 34 23.89 -17.68 -10.40
N SER A 35 23.69 -18.97 -10.18
CA SER A 35 22.83 -19.82 -10.99
C SER A 35 21.50 -19.08 -11.17
N SER A 36 20.94 -19.12 -12.38
CA SER A 36 19.62 -18.54 -12.67
C SER A 36 18.57 -19.00 -11.66
N ILE A 37 18.75 -20.19 -11.09
CA ILE A 37 17.90 -20.76 -10.03
C ILE A 37 18.01 -19.95 -8.72
N CYS A 38 19.22 -19.57 -8.29
CA CYS A 38 19.39 -18.73 -7.09
C CYS A 38 18.76 -17.35 -7.27
N LEU A 39 18.82 -16.80 -8.48
CA LEU A 39 18.24 -15.49 -8.80
C LEU A 39 16.71 -15.55 -8.79
N THR A 40 16.12 -16.62 -9.33
CA THR A 40 14.68 -16.87 -9.27
C THR A 40 14.19 -17.13 -7.83
N ILE A 41 14.95 -17.89 -7.03
CA ILE A 41 14.61 -18.14 -5.62
C ILE A 41 14.66 -16.83 -4.82
N MET A 42 15.72 -16.04 -4.97
CA MET A 42 15.82 -14.73 -4.31
C MET A 42 14.70 -13.78 -4.74
N MET A 43 14.37 -13.71 -6.04
CA MET A 43 13.26 -12.88 -6.51
C MET A 43 11.91 -13.35 -5.97
N LYS A 44 11.70 -14.66 -5.83
CA LYS A 44 10.49 -15.23 -5.26
C LYS A 44 10.38 -14.97 -3.75
N GLU A 45 11.49 -15.13 -3.01
CA GLU A 45 11.54 -14.82 -1.57
C GLU A 45 11.33 -13.32 -1.31
N VAL A 46 11.91 -12.45 -2.15
CA VAL A 46 11.68 -11.00 -2.12
C VAL A 46 10.22 -10.66 -2.41
N ASP A 47 9.58 -11.38 -3.34
CA ASP A 47 8.16 -11.21 -3.66
C ASP A 47 7.26 -11.62 -2.47
N GLU A 48 7.51 -12.78 -1.86
CA GLU A 48 6.76 -13.24 -0.67
C GLU A 48 6.95 -12.28 0.52
N GLN A 49 8.16 -11.77 0.74
CA GLN A 49 8.42 -10.79 1.78
C GLN A 49 7.74 -9.44 1.52
N ALA A 50 7.77 -8.95 0.27
CA ALA A 50 7.09 -7.72 -0.13
C ALA A 50 5.57 -7.83 0.05
N VAL A 51 4.98 -8.98 -0.29
CA VAL A 51 3.57 -9.27 -0.06
C VAL A 51 3.26 -9.27 1.44
N SER A 52 4.07 -9.92 2.28
CA SER A 52 3.87 -9.93 3.73
C SER A 52 3.89 -8.53 4.32
N ILE A 53 4.89 -7.71 3.97
CA ILE A 53 4.98 -6.31 4.42
C ILE A 53 3.77 -5.51 3.92
N GLY A 54 3.36 -5.71 2.67
CA GLY A 54 2.18 -5.09 2.09
C GLY A 54 0.90 -5.43 2.86
N MET A 55 0.71 -6.70 3.23
CA MET A 55 -0.44 -7.16 4.00
C MET A 55 -0.44 -6.59 5.43
N GLU A 56 0.70 -6.60 6.13
CA GLU A 56 0.83 -6.00 7.46
C GLU A 56 0.48 -4.51 7.43
N LYS A 57 0.99 -3.82 6.40
CA LYS A 57 0.70 -2.41 6.17
C LYS A 57 -0.79 -2.21 5.84
N GLU A 58 -1.39 -3.03 4.99
CA GLU A 58 -2.82 -2.99 4.67
C GLU A 58 -3.70 -3.17 5.92
N MET A 59 -3.34 -4.12 6.79
CA MET A 59 -4.02 -4.34 8.07
C MET A 59 -3.98 -3.09 8.98
N SER A 60 -2.88 -2.33 8.97
CA SER A 60 -2.75 -1.09 9.74
C SER A 60 -3.70 0.04 9.28
N TYR A 61 -4.26 -0.09 8.09
CA TYR A 61 -5.23 0.85 7.51
C TYR A 61 -6.69 0.37 7.62
N MET A 62 -6.97 -0.68 8.40
CA MET A 62 -8.34 -1.09 8.68
C MET A 62 -9.09 -0.03 9.51
N PRO A 63 -10.42 0.12 9.30
CA PRO A 63 -11.28 0.86 10.23
C PRO A 63 -11.25 0.26 11.65
N GLU A 64 -11.69 1.01 12.67
CA GLU A 64 -11.76 0.47 14.04
C GLU A 64 -12.58 -0.82 14.12
N PRO A 65 -12.28 -1.72 15.09
CA PRO A 65 -13.04 -2.94 15.30
C PRO A 65 -14.55 -2.70 15.40
N TYR A 66 -15.32 -3.69 14.95
CA TYR A 66 -16.79 -3.66 14.89
C TYR A 66 -17.36 -2.57 13.96
N TYR A 67 -16.59 -2.17 12.93
CA TYR A 67 -17.00 -1.13 11.99
C TYR A 67 -18.30 -1.47 11.25
N LYS A 68 -18.50 -2.74 10.89
CA LYS A 68 -19.70 -3.20 10.20
C LYS A 68 -20.94 -3.00 11.07
N GLU A 69 -20.88 -3.48 12.31
CA GLU A 69 -21.95 -3.37 13.30
C GLU A 69 -22.22 -1.90 13.65
N PHE A 70 -21.16 -1.08 13.70
CA PHE A 70 -21.28 0.36 13.86
C PHE A 70 -22.03 1.02 12.69
N LEU A 71 -21.74 0.64 11.44
CA LEU A 71 -22.44 1.18 10.27
C LEU A 71 -23.92 0.81 10.28
N GLU A 72 -24.24 -0.45 10.58
CA GLU A 72 -25.60 -0.98 10.62
C GLU A 72 -26.42 -0.32 11.74
N SER A 73 -25.87 -0.24 12.96
CA SER A 73 -26.55 0.37 14.12
C SER A 73 -26.75 1.89 14.02
N ARG A 74 -26.12 2.55 13.05
CA ARG A 74 -26.19 4.01 12.84
C ARG A 74 -26.85 4.41 11.52
N ASP A 75 -27.41 3.45 10.78
CA ASP A 75 -28.01 3.66 9.45
C ASP A 75 -27.02 4.31 8.45
N LEU A 76 -25.72 4.03 8.60
CA LEU A 76 -24.66 4.61 7.77
C LEU A 76 -24.35 3.79 6.52
N VAL A 77 -24.88 2.56 6.40
CA VAL A 77 -24.64 1.69 5.24
C VAL A 77 -25.04 2.38 3.94
N PHE A 78 -26.24 2.97 3.89
CA PHE A 78 -26.72 3.68 2.71
C PHE A 78 -25.93 4.98 2.46
N VAL A 79 -25.57 5.68 3.53
CA VAL A 79 -24.74 6.91 3.45
C VAL A 79 -23.39 6.60 2.81
N ARG A 80 -22.71 5.55 3.29
CA ARG A 80 -21.44 5.08 2.73
C ARG A 80 -21.58 4.75 1.24
N LEU A 81 -22.64 4.05 0.85
CA LEU A 81 -22.90 3.73 -0.55
C LEU A 81 -23.01 4.99 -1.41
N ARG A 82 -23.76 6.01 -0.96
CA ARG A 82 -23.89 7.30 -1.68
C ARG A 82 -22.55 8.01 -1.82
N CYS A 83 -21.76 8.05 -0.76
CA CYS A 83 -20.42 8.64 -0.81
C CYS A 83 -19.51 7.92 -1.81
N ILE A 84 -19.50 6.58 -1.81
CA ILE A 84 -18.71 5.79 -2.77
C ILE A 84 -19.16 6.03 -4.21
N GLN A 85 -20.48 6.07 -4.47
CA GLN A 85 -21.02 6.41 -5.78
C GLN A 85 -20.54 7.79 -6.25
N TRP A 86 -20.49 8.77 -5.35
CA TRP A 86 -19.98 10.11 -5.66
C TRP A 86 -18.47 10.08 -5.95
N ILE A 87 -17.67 9.34 -5.18
CA ILE A 87 -16.22 9.16 -5.43
C ILE A 87 -15.98 8.54 -6.83
N ILE A 88 -16.76 7.53 -7.22
CA ILE A 88 -16.66 6.90 -8.56
C ILE A 88 -17.00 7.91 -9.68
N LYS A 89 -18.01 8.75 -9.47
CA LYS A 89 -18.34 9.84 -10.41
C LYS A 89 -17.19 10.84 -10.53
N CYS A 90 -16.57 11.23 -9.41
CA CYS A 90 -15.38 12.08 -9.42
C CYS A 90 -14.22 11.42 -10.18
N ARG A 91 -13.94 10.15 -9.93
CA ARG A 91 -12.91 9.41 -10.69
C ARG A 91 -13.14 9.51 -12.19
N SER A 92 -14.37 9.30 -12.64
CA SER A 92 -14.72 9.34 -14.07
C SER A 92 -14.61 10.74 -14.66
N ARG A 93 -14.91 11.79 -13.87
CA ARG A 93 -14.85 13.19 -14.31
C ARG A 93 -13.43 13.73 -14.44
N TRP A 94 -12.54 13.30 -13.55
CA TRP A 94 -11.17 13.83 -13.43
C TRP A 94 -10.10 12.83 -13.89
N ASP A 95 -10.52 11.71 -14.46
CA ASP A 95 -9.70 10.60 -14.94
C ASP A 95 -8.68 10.09 -13.91
N PHE A 96 -9.11 9.97 -12.65
CA PHE A 96 -8.27 9.37 -11.62
C PHE A 96 -8.11 7.86 -11.82
N SER A 97 -7.06 7.30 -11.21
CA SER A 97 -6.85 5.86 -11.21
C SER A 97 -7.90 5.12 -10.36
N HIS A 98 -8.05 3.81 -10.55
CA HIS A 98 -8.97 3.02 -9.72
C HIS A 98 -8.48 2.90 -8.27
N GLU A 99 -7.16 2.84 -8.09
CA GLU A 99 -6.48 2.86 -6.78
C GLU A 99 -6.89 4.10 -5.97
N THR A 100 -7.08 5.23 -6.63
CA THR A 100 -7.55 6.47 -5.98
C THR A 100 -8.95 6.31 -5.38
N VAL A 101 -9.85 5.55 -6.04
CA VAL A 101 -11.20 5.27 -5.52
C VAL A 101 -11.12 4.38 -4.29
N PHE A 102 -10.34 3.29 -4.35
CA PHE A 102 -10.17 2.38 -3.21
C PHE A 102 -9.54 3.08 -2.02
N LEU A 103 -8.52 3.92 -2.26
CA LEU A 103 -7.86 4.72 -1.23
C LEU A 103 -8.83 5.73 -0.60
N ALA A 104 -9.62 6.45 -1.41
CA ALA A 104 -10.61 7.38 -0.91
C ALA A 104 -11.71 6.70 -0.08
N ALA A 105 -12.17 5.50 -0.50
CA ALA A 105 -13.12 4.70 0.26
C ALA A 105 -12.52 4.22 1.60
N ASN A 106 -11.26 3.76 1.62
CA ASN A 106 -10.56 3.40 2.86
C ASN A 106 -10.48 4.59 3.83
N TYR A 107 -10.11 5.78 3.34
CA TYR A 107 -10.07 6.98 4.19
C TYR A 107 -11.45 7.38 4.70
N LEU A 108 -12.49 7.29 3.87
CA LEU A 108 -13.86 7.52 4.31
C LEU A 108 -14.26 6.58 5.45
N ASP A 109 -13.96 5.29 5.31
CA ASP A 109 -14.33 4.28 6.30
C ASP A 109 -13.61 4.51 7.63
N ARG A 110 -12.30 4.82 7.58
CA ARG A 110 -11.51 5.20 8.77
C ARG A 110 -12.00 6.48 9.40
N PHE A 111 -12.37 7.49 8.60
CA PHE A 111 -12.92 8.74 9.11
C PHE A 111 -14.24 8.53 9.85
N ILE A 112 -15.17 7.77 9.25
CA ILE A 112 -16.44 7.40 9.88
C ILE A 112 -16.20 6.68 11.21
N SER A 113 -15.28 5.72 11.20
CA SER A 113 -14.99 4.86 12.35
C SER A 113 -14.34 5.64 13.51
N LYS A 114 -13.29 6.40 13.23
CA LYS A 114 -12.55 7.19 14.24
C LYS A 114 -13.37 8.32 14.83
N ASN A 115 -14.15 9.02 14.01
CA ASN A 115 -14.93 10.18 14.47
C ASN A 115 -16.33 9.81 14.95
N ARG A 116 -16.70 8.52 14.91
CA ARG A 116 -18.01 8.01 15.33
C ARG A 116 -19.14 8.85 14.70
N CYS A 117 -19.05 9.04 13.38
CA CYS A 117 -19.96 9.91 12.63
C CYS A 117 -21.43 9.49 12.74
N LYS A 118 -22.33 10.43 12.43
CA LYS A 118 -23.78 10.21 12.34
C LYS A 118 -24.25 10.49 10.92
N VAL A 119 -25.44 10.06 10.56
CA VAL A 119 -26.06 10.37 9.26
C VAL A 119 -26.04 11.88 8.97
N SER A 120 -26.30 12.70 10.00
CA SER A 120 -26.28 14.17 9.89
C SER A 120 -24.95 14.75 9.43
N THR A 121 -23.83 14.06 9.65
CA THR A 121 -22.50 14.46 9.18
C THR A 121 -22.41 14.50 7.65
N PHE A 122 -23.27 13.74 6.95
CA PHE A 122 -23.21 13.56 5.51
C PHE A 122 -24.39 14.18 4.76
N LEU A 123 -25.17 15.05 5.43
CA LEU A 123 -26.31 15.73 4.82
C LEU A 123 -26.03 16.32 3.42
N PRO A 124 -24.88 16.98 3.16
CA PRO A 124 -24.58 17.50 1.81
C PRO A 124 -24.57 16.45 0.70
N PHE A 125 -24.30 15.18 1.03
CA PHE A 125 -24.22 14.07 0.09
C PHE A 125 -25.53 13.29 -0.05
N LEU A 126 -26.50 13.53 0.84
CA LEU A 126 -27.80 12.84 0.84
C LEU A 126 -28.91 13.62 0.14
N VAL A 127 -28.74 14.93 -0.06
CA VAL A 127 -29.75 15.84 -0.63
C VAL A 127 -29.57 16.06 -2.15
N ASN A 128 -28.61 15.38 -2.78
CA ASN A 128 -28.37 15.43 -4.24
C ASN A 128 -28.66 14.08 -4.91
#